data_AF-A0A1W1BDA6-F1
#
_entry.id   AF-A0A1W1BDA6-F1
#
_cell.length_a   1.000
_cell.length_b   1.000
_cell.length_c   1.000
_cell.angle_alpha   90.00
_cell.angle_beta   90.00
_cell.angle_gamma   90.00
#
_symmetry.space_group_name_H-M   'P 1'
#
loop_
_entity.id
_entity.type
_entity.pdbx_description
1 polymer ?
#
loop_
_entity_poly.entity_id
_entity_poly.type
_entity_poly.pdbx_seq_one_letter_code
_entity_poly.pdbx_strand_id
1 'polypeptide(L)'
;MITLKEALTKNKEELGIIRKELEEKAKESGLNAYIGFESSGDGIPILIKDNIQVKGWSVTSGSKILQGYIAPYEATVIKNLKSKGMMAFGRANMDEFAMGSTTESSYYGVTKNPYGEDRVAGGSSGGSAAAVAGGLAIAALGSDTGGSIRQPASYCGCVGFKPTYGRVSRFGLGAYASSFDQIGPITQTVEDSAILYDAIAGYDEKDSTSSDLEIISISENLNPDRKLKIAVIDNYISEADDDIQKAYADTVKVLEEAGHTIIHKNMQNTKYDIATYYILATAEAATNLARYDGIRYGTREDGTNLSELYFKTRSEGFGEEVKRRILLGNFVLSSGYYDAYYLKAQKVRHLIRDEFNAIFNDVDLILSPVAPSVAPKIGSTSDPLEMYKSDMYTIAINLAGLPALSLPVGKSDEGMPIGLQLIGQVFDEQTVFDGSLSLEIALKNKLNKKDN
;
A
#
# COMPACT_ATOMS: atom_id res chain seq x y z
N MET A 1 5.35 10.33 -19.60
CA MET A 1 5.15 8.88 -19.59
C MET A 1 3.73 8.61 -20.05
N ILE A 2 3.48 7.55 -20.82
CA ILE A 2 2.10 7.19 -21.20
C ILE A 2 1.33 6.67 -19.98
N THR A 3 0.02 6.92 -19.95
CA THR A 3 -0.90 6.36 -18.96
C THR A 3 -1.17 4.87 -19.21
N LEU A 4 -1.71 4.16 -18.21
CA LEU A 4 -2.17 2.77 -18.40
C LEU A 4 -3.30 2.71 -19.43
N LYS A 5 -4.23 3.66 -19.40
CA LYS A 5 -5.30 3.79 -20.39
C LYS A 5 -4.75 3.94 -21.82
N GLU A 6 -3.74 4.78 -22.03
CA GLU A 6 -3.09 4.90 -23.34
C GLU A 6 -2.37 3.62 -23.74
N ALA A 7 -1.72 2.93 -22.79
CA ALA A 7 -1.03 1.67 -23.04
C ALA A 7 -1.97 0.54 -23.53
N LEU A 8 -3.24 0.55 -23.13
CA LEU A 8 -4.26 -0.40 -23.64
C LEU A 8 -4.50 -0.31 -25.15
N THR A 9 -4.17 0.83 -25.77
CA THR A 9 -4.35 1.04 -27.23
C THR A 9 -3.14 0.61 -28.05
N LYS A 10 -2.04 0.21 -27.39
CA LYS A 10 -0.75 -0.06 -28.02
C LYS A 10 -0.63 -1.48 -28.53
N ASN A 11 0.02 -1.64 -29.67
CA ASN A 11 0.34 -2.96 -30.20
C ASN A 11 1.59 -3.56 -29.51
N LYS A 12 1.88 -4.83 -29.80
CA LYS A 12 2.99 -5.57 -29.17
C LYS A 12 4.36 -4.94 -29.41
N GLU A 13 4.61 -4.36 -30.58
CA GLU A 13 5.89 -3.72 -30.90
C GLU A 13 6.07 -2.44 -30.10
N GLU A 14 5.03 -1.58 -30.05
CA GLU A 14 5.02 -0.37 -29.24
C GLU A 14 5.24 -0.68 -27.76
N LEU A 15 4.55 -1.69 -27.20
CA LEU A 15 4.72 -2.12 -25.81
C LEU A 15 6.14 -2.65 -25.54
N GLY A 16 6.76 -3.31 -26.53
CA GLY A 16 8.14 -3.76 -26.46
C GLY A 16 9.15 -2.60 -26.39
N ILE A 17 8.89 -1.50 -27.10
CA ILE A 17 9.69 -0.26 -27.03
C ILE A 17 9.51 0.39 -25.66
N ILE A 18 8.26 0.59 -25.23
CA ILE A 18 7.94 1.20 -23.93
C ILE A 18 8.63 0.44 -22.79
N ARG A 19 8.57 -0.90 -22.80
CA ARG A 19 9.24 -1.72 -21.77
C ARG A 19 10.74 -1.45 -21.70
N LYS A 20 11.42 -1.38 -22.85
CA LYS A 20 12.87 -1.12 -22.90
C LYS A 20 13.20 0.27 -22.35
N GLU A 21 12.42 1.27 -22.72
CA GLU A 21 12.61 2.64 -22.20
C GLU A 21 12.42 2.71 -20.68
N LEU A 22 11.43 2.00 -20.12
CA LEU A 22 11.22 1.95 -18.66
C LEU A 22 12.41 1.30 -17.96
N GLU A 23 12.94 0.20 -18.51
CA GLU A 23 14.12 -0.49 -17.98
C GLU A 23 15.36 0.42 -17.97
N GLU A 24 15.63 1.10 -19.09
CA GLU A 24 16.76 2.02 -19.23
C GLU A 24 16.65 3.18 -18.24
N LYS A 25 15.48 3.85 -18.18
CA LYS A 25 15.23 4.93 -17.23
C LYS A 25 15.38 4.47 -15.79
N ALA A 26 14.87 3.29 -15.45
CA ALA A 26 14.95 2.75 -14.09
C ALA A 26 16.40 2.50 -13.67
N LYS A 27 17.24 1.96 -14.56
CA LYS A 27 18.68 1.75 -14.33
C LYS A 27 19.44 3.06 -14.13
N GLU A 28 19.04 4.12 -14.82
CA GLU A 28 19.69 5.44 -14.75
C GLU A 28 19.15 6.32 -13.61
N SER A 29 17.98 6.00 -13.05
CA SER A 29 17.25 6.87 -12.11
C SER A 29 17.96 7.13 -10.77
N GLY A 30 18.79 6.21 -10.29
CA GLY A 30 19.37 6.27 -8.95
C GLY A 30 18.38 6.16 -7.78
N LEU A 31 17.08 5.91 -8.04
CA LEU A 31 16.05 5.85 -7.00
C LEU A 31 16.04 4.53 -6.21
N ASN A 32 16.69 3.48 -6.71
CA ASN A 32 16.64 2.12 -6.17
C ASN A 32 15.19 1.60 -6.01
N ALA A 33 14.33 1.93 -6.99
CA ALA A 33 12.93 1.50 -7.02
C ALA A 33 12.77 0.07 -7.57
N TYR A 34 13.69 -0.37 -8.42
CA TYR A 34 13.74 -1.71 -9.01
C TYR A 34 14.89 -2.52 -8.41
N ILE A 35 14.62 -3.78 -8.07
CA ILE A 35 15.62 -4.76 -7.62
C ILE A 35 15.75 -5.95 -8.59
N GLY A 36 15.03 -5.90 -9.72
CA GLY A 36 15.02 -6.88 -10.78
C GLY A 36 14.20 -6.41 -11.97
N PHE A 37 14.52 -6.91 -13.17
CA PHE A 37 13.89 -6.54 -14.45
C PHE A 37 13.32 -7.77 -15.18
N GLU A 38 12.95 -8.80 -14.44
CA GLU A 38 12.34 -10.00 -14.99
C GLU A 38 11.02 -9.68 -15.71
N SER A 39 10.67 -10.46 -16.72
CA SER A 39 9.40 -10.33 -17.45
C SER A 39 8.66 -11.65 -17.45
N SER A 40 7.33 -11.60 -17.31
CA SER A 40 6.47 -12.78 -17.26
C SER A 40 5.84 -13.15 -18.60
N GLY A 41 6.16 -12.42 -19.68
CA GLY A 41 5.65 -12.67 -21.03
C GLY A 41 5.56 -11.41 -21.90
N ASP A 42 4.43 -11.29 -22.59
CA ASP A 42 4.06 -10.13 -23.41
C ASP A 42 2.83 -9.44 -22.79
N GLY A 43 2.70 -8.13 -22.98
CA GLY A 43 1.59 -7.33 -22.48
C GLY A 43 2.06 -5.96 -22.00
N ILE A 44 1.15 -5.20 -21.39
CA ILE A 44 1.49 -3.92 -20.75
C ILE A 44 2.36 -4.21 -19.52
N PRO A 45 3.56 -3.61 -19.39
CA PRO A 45 4.45 -3.87 -18.27
C PRO A 45 3.92 -3.24 -16.97
N ILE A 46 3.57 -4.09 -16.00
CA ILE A 46 3.16 -3.70 -14.64
C ILE A 46 4.24 -4.10 -13.64
N LEU A 47 4.73 -3.14 -12.86
CA LEU A 47 5.74 -3.36 -11.85
C LEU A 47 5.16 -4.10 -10.64
N ILE A 48 5.85 -5.12 -10.13
CA ILE A 48 5.34 -5.98 -9.06
C ILE A 48 6.20 -5.85 -7.81
N LYS A 49 5.60 -5.49 -6.67
CA LYS A 49 6.28 -5.51 -5.36
C LYS A 49 6.84 -6.91 -5.03
N ASP A 50 8.05 -6.96 -4.50
CA ASP A 50 8.83 -8.21 -4.29
C ASP A 50 8.30 -9.15 -3.19
N ASN A 51 7.07 -8.95 -2.72
CA ASN A 51 6.34 -9.92 -1.91
C ASN A 51 5.16 -10.57 -2.65
N ILE A 52 5.00 -10.34 -3.95
CA ILE A 52 3.96 -10.96 -4.78
C ILE A 52 4.61 -12.03 -5.66
N GLN A 53 4.09 -13.25 -5.62
CA GLN A 53 4.69 -14.41 -6.26
C GLN A 53 4.46 -14.40 -7.78
N VAL A 54 5.54 -14.34 -8.55
CA VAL A 54 5.53 -14.51 -10.01
C VAL A 54 6.34 -15.76 -10.34
N LYS A 55 5.72 -16.77 -10.96
CA LYS A 55 6.37 -18.07 -11.19
C LYS A 55 7.70 -17.92 -11.94
N GLY A 56 8.76 -18.51 -11.39
CA GLY A 56 10.11 -18.49 -11.96
C GLY A 56 10.92 -17.24 -11.62
N TRP A 57 10.37 -16.24 -10.93
CA TRP A 57 11.11 -15.07 -10.47
C TRP A 57 11.75 -15.31 -9.10
N SER A 58 12.84 -14.59 -8.83
CA SER A 58 13.35 -14.44 -7.47
C SER A 58 12.38 -13.58 -6.67
N VAL A 59 11.84 -14.05 -5.54
CA VAL A 59 10.88 -13.27 -4.73
C VAL A 59 11.37 -13.27 -3.29
N THR A 60 11.95 -12.16 -2.86
CA THR A 60 12.74 -12.13 -1.61
C THR A 60 12.09 -11.33 -0.49
N SER A 61 10.99 -10.62 -0.79
CA SER A 61 10.34 -9.69 0.15
C SER A 61 11.32 -8.69 0.76
N GLY A 62 12.30 -8.24 -0.03
CA GLY A 62 13.35 -7.33 0.43
C GLY A 62 14.25 -7.88 1.55
N SER A 63 14.35 -9.22 1.70
CA SER A 63 15.02 -9.86 2.84
C SER A 63 16.21 -10.72 2.44
N LYS A 64 17.21 -10.79 3.34
CA LYS A 64 18.33 -11.73 3.21
C LYS A 64 17.85 -13.18 3.33
N ILE A 65 16.89 -13.51 4.20
CA ILE A 65 16.49 -14.90 4.46
C ILE A 65 15.88 -15.62 3.24
N LEU A 66 15.41 -14.86 2.25
CA LEU A 66 14.82 -15.39 1.02
C LEU A 66 15.74 -15.28 -0.19
N GLN A 67 17.01 -14.90 -0.03
CA GLN A 67 17.95 -14.93 -1.15
C GLN A 67 18.08 -16.36 -1.68
N GLY A 68 17.92 -16.51 -3.00
CA GLY A 68 17.88 -17.79 -3.71
C GLY A 68 16.49 -18.44 -3.80
N TYR A 69 15.44 -17.88 -3.19
CA TYR A 69 14.08 -18.36 -3.39
C TYR A 69 13.56 -18.00 -4.79
N ILE A 70 13.24 -19.02 -5.58
CA ILE A 70 12.56 -18.87 -6.88
C ILE A 70 11.12 -19.33 -6.73
N ALA A 71 10.16 -18.45 -7.02
CA ALA A 71 8.74 -18.73 -6.83
C ALA A 71 8.29 -19.93 -7.69
N PRO A 72 7.82 -21.03 -7.07
CA PRO A 72 7.42 -22.23 -7.83
C PRO A 72 6.00 -22.12 -8.40
N TYR A 73 5.25 -21.08 -8.01
CA TYR A 73 3.87 -20.85 -8.39
C TYR A 73 3.61 -19.37 -8.66
N GLU A 74 2.42 -19.09 -9.19
CA GLU A 74 2.01 -17.75 -9.59
C GLU A 74 0.83 -17.29 -8.75
N ALA A 75 0.92 -16.06 -8.22
CA ALA A 75 -0.15 -15.41 -7.48
C ALA A 75 -1.37 -15.16 -8.39
N THR A 76 -2.56 -15.16 -7.80
CA THR A 76 -3.81 -15.01 -8.56
C THR A 76 -3.89 -13.68 -9.28
N VAL A 77 -3.43 -12.59 -8.65
CA VAL A 77 -3.38 -11.27 -9.29
C VAL A 77 -2.54 -11.26 -10.56
N ILE A 78 -1.46 -12.03 -10.63
CA ILE A 78 -0.59 -12.09 -11.82
C ILE A 78 -1.28 -12.84 -12.96
N LYS A 79 -2.04 -13.89 -12.64
CA LYS A 79 -2.88 -14.58 -13.63
C LYS A 79 -3.97 -13.68 -14.17
N ASN A 80 -4.62 -12.91 -13.29
CA ASN A 80 -5.68 -11.98 -13.66
C ASN A 80 -5.12 -10.87 -14.58
N LEU A 81 -3.97 -10.28 -14.24
CA LEU A 81 -3.27 -9.31 -15.10
C LEU A 81 -3.03 -9.88 -16.51
N LYS A 82 -2.48 -11.09 -16.61
CA LYS A 82 -2.23 -11.77 -17.91
C LYS A 82 -3.50 -11.95 -18.73
N SER A 83 -4.61 -12.28 -18.08
CA SER A 83 -5.90 -12.44 -18.77
C SER A 83 -6.45 -11.13 -19.36
N LYS A 84 -5.94 -9.97 -18.89
CA LYS A 84 -6.34 -8.63 -19.31
C LYS A 84 -5.31 -7.95 -20.23
N GLY A 85 -4.38 -8.72 -20.82
CA GLY A 85 -3.35 -8.19 -21.72
C GLY A 85 -2.23 -7.40 -21.02
N MET A 86 -2.14 -7.50 -19.70
CA MET A 86 -1.07 -6.94 -18.89
C MET A 86 -0.07 -8.04 -18.53
N MET A 87 1.13 -7.66 -18.09
CA MET A 87 2.14 -8.62 -17.64
C MET A 87 2.89 -8.09 -16.42
N ALA A 88 3.33 -9.00 -15.55
CA ALA A 88 4.34 -8.68 -14.55
C ALA A 88 5.67 -8.34 -15.24
N PHE A 89 6.22 -7.18 -14.90
CA PHE A 89 7.51 -6.68 -15.38
C PHE A 89 8.30 -5.97 -14.26
N GLY A 90 9.44 -6.55 -13.89
CA GLY A 90 10.32 -6.05 -12.86
C GLY A 90 9.82 -6.29 -11.44
N ARG A 91 10.77 -6.22 -10.50
CA ARG A 91 10.55 -6.41 -9.07
C ARG A 91 10.78 -5.09 -8.35
N ALA A 92 9.74 -4.58 -7.70
CA ALA A 92 9.80 -3.34 -6.95
C ALA A 92 10.43 -3.56 -5.58
N ASN A 93 11.31 -2.65 -5.17
CA ASN A 93 11.89 -2.65 -3.84
C ASN A 93 10.82 -2.39 -2.76
N MET A 94 11.09 -2.82 -1.53
CA MET A 94 10.16 -2.72 -0.39
C MET A 94 10.88 -2.86 0.95
N ASP A 95 10.23 -2.41 2.03
CA ASP A 95 10.65 -2.80 3.39
C ASP A 95 10.62 -4.32 3.54
N GLU A 96 11.55 -4.83 4.33
CA GLU A 96 11.71 -6.26 4.59
C GLU A 96 10.40 -6.86 5.11
N PHE A 97 9.88 -7.88 4.42
CA PHE A 97 8.60 -8.54 4.73
C PHE A 97 7.40 -7.61 4.88
N ALA A 98 7.42 -6.47 4.17
CA ALA A 98 6.39 -5.43 4.24
C ALA A 98 6.34 -4.70 5.61
N MET A 99 7.38 -4.83 6.43
CA MET A 99 7.43 -4.32 7.80
C MET A 99 8.24 -3.02 7.89
N GLY A 100 7.59 -1.90 7.57
CA GLY A 100 8.19 -0.58 7.67
C GLY A 100 7.37 0.44 6.90
N SER A 101 7.77 1.70 7.05
CA SER A 101 7.02 2.86 6.55
C SER A 101 7.93 3.82 5.78
N THR A 102 9.13 3.35 5.35
CA THR A 102 10.17 4.16 4.67
C THR A 102 10.95 3.44 3.57
N THR A 103 10.86 2.12 3.45
CA THR A 103 11.67 1.25 2.55
C THR A 103 13.17 1.21 2.91
N GLU A 104 13.57 1.77 4.04
CA GLU A 104 14.97 1.76 4.51
C GLU A 104 15.41 0.39 5.01
N SER A 105 14.48 -0.45 5.45
CA SER A 105 14.80 -1.79 5.97
C SER A 105 15.14 -2.80 4.86
N SER A 106 14.98 -2.44 3.59
CA SER A 106 15.27 -3.33 2.47
C SER A 106 16.71 -3.84 2.50
N TYR A 107 16.88 -5.14 2.31
CA TYR A 107 18.18 -5.78 2.09
C TYR A 107 18.92 -5.20 0.86
N TYR A 108 18.19 -4.68 -0.13
CA TYR A 108 18.75 -4.06 -1.33
C TYR A 108 19.09 -2.57 -1.15
N GLY A 109 18.93 -2.04 0.05
CA GLY A 109 19.14 -0.64 0.37
C GLY A 109 17.89 0.22 0.16
N VAL A 110 17.98 1.47 0.62
CA VAL A 110 16.88 2.44 0.64
C VAL A 110 16.41 2.80 -0.77
N THR A 111 15.09 2.93 -0.95
CA THR A 111 14.48 3.60 -2.11
C THR A 111 14.34 5.09 -1.83
N LYS A 112 14.85 5.94 -2.74
CA LYS A 112 14.75 7.39 -2.64
C LYS A 112 13.44 7.90 -3.23
N ASN A 113 12.95 9.02 -2.70
CA ASN A 113 11.78 9.72 -3.24
C ASN A 113 12.13 10.46 -4.55
N PRO A 114 11.29 10.39 -5.60
CA PRO A 114 11.53 11.13 -6.85
C PRO A 114 11.47 12.67 -6.70
N TYR A 115 10.90 13.19 -5.61
CA TYR A 115 10.83 14.63 -5.32
C TYR A 115 11.97 15.14 -4.41
N GLY A 116 12.80 14.25 -3.89
CA GLY A 116 13.94 14.61 -3.03
C GLY A 116 14.81 13.40 -2.72
N GLU A 117 16.06 13.41 -3.18
CA GLU A 117 16.97 12.26 -3.03
C GLU A 117 17.38 11.97 -1.58
N ASP A 118 17.20 12.93 -0.67
CA ASP A 118 17.41 12.79 0.78
C ASP A 118 16.14 12.37 1.53
N ARG A 119 15.04 12.09 0.82
CA ARG A 119 13.73 11.76 1.37
C ARG A 119 13.36 10.30 1.12
N VAL A 120 12.62 9.74 2.06
CA VAL A 120 12.09 8.37 1.95
C VAL A 120 10.96 8.31 0.91
N ALA A 121 10.84 7.18 0.22
CA ALA A 121 9.70 6.92 -0.69
C ALA A 121 8.44 6.43 0.05
N GLY A 122 8.47 6.40 1.39
CA GLY A 122 7.46 5.74 2.21
C GLY A 122 7.63 4.23 2.23
N GLY A 123 6.72 3.53 2.91
CA GLY A 123 6.78 2.09 3.04
C GLY A 123 5.44 1.42 3.34
N SER A 124 5.33 0.12 3.10
CA SER A 124 6.40 -0.76 2.62
C SER A 124 6.48 -0.89 1.11
N SER A 125 5.58 -0.26 0.32
CA SER A 125 5.61 -0.31 -1.15
C SER A 125 6.34 0.88 -1.78
N GLY A 126 7.41 1.37 -1.15
CA GLY A 126 8.14 2.57 -1.60
C GLY A 126 8.74 2.43 -3.00
N GLY A 127 9.27 1.25 -3.35
CA GLY A 127 9.76 0.99 -4.71
C GLY A 127 8.66 1.12 -5.77
N SER A 128 7.48 0.58 -5.51
CA SER A 128 6.33 0.70 -6.41
C SER A 128 5.90 2.16 -6.61
N ALA A 129 5.79 2.94 -5.52
CA ALA A 129 5.37 4.34 -5.58
C ALA A 129 6.43 5.24 -6.22
N ALA A 130 7.71 5.09 -5.85
CA ALA A 130 8.81 5.85 -6.44
C ALA A 130 8.95 5.59 -7.95
N ALA A 131 8.76 4.34 -8.39
CA ALA A 131 8.82 4.00 -9.81
C ALA A 131 7.66 4.64 -10.60
N VAL A 132 6.43 4.60 -10.08
CA VAL A 132 5.27 5.20 -10.75
C VAL A 132 5.41 6.72 -10.79
N ALA A 133 5.63 7.35 -9.64
CA ALA A 133 5.78 8.81 -9.55
C ALA A 133 6.98 9.33 -10.34
N GLY A 134 8.09 8.61 -10.34
CA GLY A 134 9.31 8.94 -11.07
C GLY A 134 9.24 8.68 -12.58
N GLY A 135 8.12 8.19 -13.11
CA GLY A 135 8.01 7.90 -14.53
C GLY A 135 8.90 6.74 -14.99
N LEU A 136 9.10 5.75 -14.10
CA LEU A 136 9.85 4.51 -14.33
C LEU A 136 8.95 3.26 -14.48
N ALA A 137 7.69 3.33 -14.05
CA ALA A 137 6.65 2.31 -14.29
C ALA A 137 5.33 2.94 -14.74
N ILE A 138 4.64 2.35 -15.72
CA ILE A 138 3.29 2.81 -16.15
C ILE A 138 2.31 2.70 -14.99
N ALA A 139 2.37 1.57 -14.29
CA ALA A 139 1.61 1.28 -13.09
C ALA A 139 2.33 0.17 -12.31
N ALA A 140 1.99 0.03 -11.03
CA ALA A 140 2.56 -0.99 -10.16
C ALA A 140 1.50 -1.63 -9.26
N LEU A 141 1.80 -2.85 -8.79
CA LEU A 141 1.11 -3.44 -7.65
C LEU A 141 1.94 -3.25 -6.38
N GLY A 142 1.23 -2.95 -5.29
CA GLY A 142 1.74 -2.95 -3.93
C GLY A 142 0.94 -3.87 -3.02
N SER A 143 1.27 -3.87 -1.73
CA SER A 143 0.48 -4.49 -0.67
C SER A 143 0.35 -3.54 0.50
N ASP A 144 -0.85 -3.49 1.10
CA ASP A 144 -1.22 -2.59 2.20
C ASP A 144 -1.70 -3.40 3.40
N THR A 145 -0.93 -3.35 4.49
CA THR A 145 -1.27 -4.00 5.77
C THR A 145 -1.71 -2.98 6.82
N GLY A 146 -1.12 -1.78 6.80
CA GLY A 146 -1.43 -0.68 7.71
C GLY A 146 -1.36 0.72 7.07
N GLY A 147 -1.33 0.80 5.73
CA GLY A 147 -1.02 2.02 4.98
C GLY A 147 -0.03 1.83 3.84
N SER A 148 0.50 0.61 3.67
CA SER A 148 1.69 0.35 2.86
C SER A 148 1.52 0.52 1.34
N ILE A 149 0.33 0.87 0.83
CA ILE A 149 0.12 1.38 -0.54
C ILE A 149 -0.12 2.89 -0.50
N ARG A 150 -1.02 3.33 0.38
CA ARG A 150 -1.50 4.70 0.46
C ARG A 150 -0.42 5.68 0.91
N GLN A 151 0.34 5.33 1.94
CA GLN A 151 1.40 6.18 2.50
C GLN A 151 2.56 6.42 1.51
N PRO A 152 3.12 5.39 0.85
CA PRO A 152 4.06 5.59 -0.26
C PRO A 152 3.47 6.44 -1.39
N ALA A 153 2.20 6.20 -1.76
CA ALA A 153 1.56 6.97 -2.82
C ALA A 153 1.42 8.46 -2.46
N SER A 154 1.04 8.78 -1.22
CA SER A 154 1.02 10.15 -0.69
C SER A 154 2.40 10.79 -0.70
N TYR A 155 3.42 10.11 -0.16
CA TYR A 155 4.79 10.64 -0.08
C TYR A 155 5.44 10.84 -1.43
N CYS A 156 5.14 9.99 -2.41
CA CYS A 156 5.65 10.12 -3.77
C CYS A 156 4.72 10.91 -4.70
N GLY A 157 3.56 11.40 -4.24
CA GLY A 157 2.67 12.21 -5.06
C GLY A 157 2.00 11.47 -6.23
N CYS A 158 1.63 10.21 -6.04
CA CYS A 158 0.89 9.39 -7.00
C CYS A 158 -0.40 8.83 -6.38
N VAL A 159 -1.18 8.09 -7.16
CA VAL A 159 -2.43 7.46 -6.72
C VAL A 159 -2.14 6.07 -6.17
N GLY A 160 -2.66 5.75 -4.99
CA GLY A 160 -2.54 4.44 -4.37
C GLY A 160 -3.86 3.98 -3.78
N PHE A 161 -4.33 2.82 -4.19
CA PHE A 161 -5.62 2.29 -3.76
C PHE A 161 -5.46 0.99 -2.98
N LYS A 162 -6.08 0.92 -1.80
CA LYS A 162 -6.29 -0.32 -1.07
C LYS A 162 -7.77 -0.70 -1.19
N PRO A 163 -8.12 -1.84 -1.82
CA PRO A 163 -9.51 -2.29 -1.90
C PRO A 163 -10.01 -2.85 -0.57
N THR A 164 -11.29 -3.21 -0.52
CA THR A 164 -11.87 -3.90 0.64
C THR A 164 -11.12 -5.20 0.92
N TYR A 165 -10.97 -5.55 2.21
CA TYR A 165 -10.40 -6.84 2.58
C TYR A 165 -11.20 -7.99 1.94
N GLY A 166 -10.51 -8.87 1.22
CA GLY A 166 -11.13 -10.01 0.52
C GLY A 166 -11.58 -9.72 -0.92
N ARG A 167 -11.44 -8.48 -1.43
CA ARG A 167 -11.84 -8.12 -2.80
C ARG A 167 -10.82 -8.54 -3.88
N VAL A 168 -9.55 -8.59 -3.49
CA VAL A 168 -8.44 -9.12 -4.30
C VAL A 168 -7.84 -10.31 -3.57
N SER A 169 -7.64 -11.42 -4.28
CA SER A 169 -7.04 -12.63 -3.68
C SER A 169 -5.66 -12.35 -3.09
N ARG A 170 -5.40 -12.96 -1.93
CA ARG A 170 -4.10 -12.98 -1.25
C ARG A 170 -3.29 -14.23 -1.57
N PHE A 171 -3.82 -15.15 -2.41
CA PHE A 171 -3.06 -16.31 -2.84
C PHE A 171 -1.82 -15.89 -3.64
N GLY A 172 -0.65 -16.21 -3.11
CA GLY A 172 0.65 -15.79 -3.64
C GLY A 172 1.09 -14.39 -3.21
N LEU A 173 0.46 -13.80 -2.21
CA LEU A 173 1.06 -12.72 -1.43
C LEU A 173 1.91 -13.30 -0.29
N GLY A 174 3.14 -12.82 -0.13
CA GLY A 174 3.97 -13.07 1.04
C GLY A 174 3.32 -12.44 2.26
N ALA A 175 2.70 -13.27 3.10
CA ALA A 175 1.88 -12.81 4.22
C ALA A 175 2.72 -12.11 5.31
N TYR A 176 2.28 -10.91 5.68
CA TYR A 176 2.71 -10.22 6.90
C TYR A 176 1.63 -10.45 7.97
N ALA A 177 0.47 -9.80 7.84
CA ALA A 177 -0.66 -9.98 8.74
C ALA A 177 -1.91 -10.37 7.92
N SER A 178 -2.25 -11.65 7.95
CA SER A 178 -3.24 -12.27 7.09
C SER A 178 -4.65 -11.68 7.19
N SER A 179 -5.03 -11.12 8.34
CA SER A 179 -6.34 -10.47 8.51
C SER A 179 -6.38 -8.99 8.09
N PHE A 180 -5.28 -8.49 7.49
CA PHE A 180 -5.10 -7.08 7.12
C PHE A 180 -4.58 -6.91 5.70
N ASP A 181 -3.66 -7.79 5.28
CA ASP A 181 -2.93 -7.71 4.02
C ASP A 181 -3.89 -7.64 2.83
N GLN A 182 -3.70 -6.66 1.95
CA GLN A 182 -4.47 -6.54 0.72
C GLN A 182 -3.59 -6.01 -0.41
N ILE A 183 -3.60 -6.67 -1.57
CA ILE A 183 -2.95 -6.16 -2.79
C ILE A 183 -3.80 -5.05 -3.38
N GLY A 184 -3.15 -4.03 -3.94
CA GLY A 184 -3.81 -2.93 -4.63
C GLY A 184 -2.91 -2.20 -5.62
N PRO A 185 -3.50 -1.36 -6.49
CA PRO A 185 -2.79 -0.65 -7.53
C PRO A 185 -2.12 0.64 -7.02
N ILE A 186 -1.02 1.00 -7.67
CA ILE A 186 -0.34 2.31 -7.58
C ILE A 186 -0.17 2.83 -9.01
N THR A 187 -0.69 4.03 -9.29
CA THR A 187 -0.80 4.60 -10.64
C THR A 187 -0.63 6.13 -10.62
N GLN A 188 -0.54 6.76 -11.80
CA GLN A 188 -0.44 8.22 -11.88
C GLN A 188 -1.80 8.93 -11.81
N THR A 189 -2.89 8.24 -12.15
CA THR A 189 -4.25 8.80 -12.16
C THR A 189 -5.25 7.86 -11.51
N VAL A 190 -6.38 8.42 -11.05
CA VAL A 190 -7.51 7.65 -10.51
C VAL A 190 -8.10 6.70 -11.55
N GLU A 191 -8.19 7.14 -12.81
CA GLU A 191 -8.69 6.30 -13.91
C GLU A 191 -7.78 5.08 -14.16
N ASP A 192 -6.46 5.27 -14.22
CA ASP A 192 -5.52 4.15 -14.36
C ASP A 192 -5.61 3.20 -13.15
N SER A 193 -5.87 3.73 -11.95
CA SER A 193 -6.04 2.94 -10.74
C SER A 193 -7.28 2.04 -10.83
N ALA A 194 -8.39 2.56 -11.35
CA ALA A 194 -9.63 1.80 -11.59
C ALA A 194 -9.41 0.68 -12.61
N ILE A 195 -8.71 0.97 -13.72
CA ILE A 195 -8.36 -0.02 -14.76
C ILE A 195 -7.52 -1.15 -14.16
N LEU A 196 -6.49 -0.82 -13.39
CA LEU A 196 -5.62 -1.83 -12.80
C LEU A 196 -6.32 -2.63 -11.69
N TYR A 197 -7.19 -1.98 -10.91
CA TYR A 197 -8.03 -2.66 -9.92
C TYR A 197 -8.98 -3.68 -10.59
N ASP A 198 -9.70 -3.29 -11.64
CA ASP A 198 -10.58 -4.19 -12.40
C ASP A 198 -9.81 -5.39 -12.98
N ALA A 199 -8.51 -5.22 -13.26
CA ALA A 199 -7.66 -6.28 -13.77
C ALA A 199 -7.21 -7.30 -12.71
N ILE A 200 -7.29 -6.97 -11.42
CA ILE A 200 -6.82 -7.85 -10.33
C ILE A 200 -7.93 -8.31 -9.38
N ALA A 201 -9.03 -7.56 -9.27
CA ALA A 201 -10.17 -7.91 -8.44
C ALA A 201 -10.83 -9.21 -8.93
N GLY A 202 -11.22 -10.07 -7.99
CA GLY A 202 -11.67 -11.42 -8.33
C GLY A 202 -11.92 -12.28 -7.10
N TYR A 203 -12.98 -13.07 -7.13
CA TYR A 203 -13.06 -14.26 -6.30
C TYR A 203 -11.96 -15.26 -6.69
N ASP A 204 -11.40 -15.95 -5.70
CA ASP A 204 -10.41 -16.99 -5.89
C ASP A 204 -10.65 -18.17 -4.95
N GLU A 205 -10.92 -19.35 -5.53
CA GLU A 205 -11.11 -20.60 -4.79
C GLU A 205 -9.90 -21.00 -3.94
N LYS A 206 -8.70 -20.46 -4.21
CA LYS A 206 -7.47 -20.75 -3.45
C LYS A 206 -7.28 -19.87 -2.23
N ASP A 207 -8.12 -18.85 -2.07
CA ASP A 207 -8.12 -17.96 -0.93
C ASP A 207 -9.48 -18.00 -0.23
N SER A 208 -9.56 -18.73 0.88
CA SER A 208 -10.80 -18.84 1.66
C SER A 208 -11.29 -17.53 2.28
N THR A 209 -10.50 -16.45 2.19
CA THR A 209 -10.91 -15.09 2.61
C THR A 209 -11.34 -14.21 1.45
N SER A 210 -11.20 -14.71 0.22
CA SER A 210 -11.68 -14.02 -0.98
C SER A 210 -13.21 -14.04 -1.00
N SER A 211 -13.79 -12.88 -1.25
CA SER A 211 -15.23 -12.68 -1.25
C SER A 211 -15.82 -13.09 -2.60
N ASP A 212 -16.79 -14.01 -2.58
CA ASP A 212 -17.57 -14.40 -3.76
C ASP A 212 -18.74 -13.42 -3.96
N LEU A 213 -18.38 -12.18 -4.32
CA LEU A 213 -19.30 -11.12 -4.66
C LEU A 213 -19.10 -10.72 -6.11
N GLU A 214 -20.19 -10.32 -6.76
CA GLU A 214 -20.14 -9.82 -8.12
C GLU A 214 -19.15 -8.65 -8.25
N ILE A 215 -18.42 -8.65 -9.38
CA ILE A 215 -17.46 -7.61 -9.72
C ILE A 215 -17.99 -6.89 -10.96
N ILE A 216 -18.54 -5.72 -10.71
CA ILE A 216 -18.90 -4.76 -11.74
C ILE A 216 -17.64 -3.95 -12.04
N SER A 217 -17.33 -3.76 -13.33
CA SER A 217 -16.18 -2.94 -13.73
C SER A 217 -16.34 -1.52 -13.23
N ILE A 218 -15.35 -1.03 -12.48
CA ILE A 218 -15.34 0.35 -12.01
C ILE A 218 -14.89 1.28 -13.12
N SER A 219 -13.86 0.90 -13.87
CA SER A 219 -13.27 1.75 -14.91
C SER A 219 -14.27 2.13 -16.01
N GLU A 220 -15.22 1.25 -16.34
CA GLU A 220 -16.30 1.51 -17.30
C GLU A 220 -17.45 2.35 -16.73
N ASN A 221 -17.57 2.46 -15.40
CA ASN A 221 -18.70 3.08 -14.70
C ASN A 221 -18.30 4.31 -13.86
N LEU A 222 -17.09 4.84 -14.04
CA LEU A 222 -16.62 6.04 -13.34
C LEU A 222 -17.57 7.22 -13.56
N ASN A 223 -18.02 7.83 -12.46
CA ASN A 223 -18.91 8.99 -12.48
C ASN A 223 -18.36 10.14 -11.62
N PRO A 224 -17.55 11.05 -12.20
CA PRO A 224 -17.00 12.19 -11.47
C PRO A 224 -18.05 13.25 -11.08
N ASP A 225 -19.24 13.20 -11.68
CA ASP A 225 -20.31 14.17 -11.42
C ASP A 225 -21.20 13.77 -10.24
N ARG A 226 -21.08 12.55 -9.73
CA ARG A 226 -21.84 12.05 -8.58
C ARG A 226 -21.58 12.92 -7.36
N LYS A 227 -22.66 13.48 -6.78
CA LYS A 227 -22.59 14.27 -5.55
C LYS A 227 -22.73 13.37 -4.34
N LEU A 228 -21.83 13.55 -3.39
CA LEU A 228 -21.62 12.64 -2.26
C LEU A 228 -21.66 13.45 -0.96
N LYS A 229 -22.07 12.79 0.12
CA LYS A 229 -21.87 13.25 1.50
C LYS A 229 -20.51 12.74 1.97
N ILE A 230 -19.63 13.66 2.34
CA ILE A 230 -18.25 13.36 2.73
C ILE A 230 -18.06 13.78 4.18
N ALA A 231 -17.74 12.83 5.05
CA ALA A 231 -17.37 13.13 6.42
C ALA A 231 -15.97 13.73 6.50
N VAL A 232 -15.83 14.72 7.38
CA VAL A 232 -14.56 15.34 7.77
C VAL A 232 -14.39 15.10 9.27
N ILE A 233 -13.24 14.57 9.69
CA ILE A 233 -12.98 14.19 11.09
C ILE A 233 -12.17 15.29 11.76
N ASP A 234 -12.84 16.21 12.44
CA ASP A 234 -12.25 17.48 12.91
C ASP A 234 -11.11 17.26 13.93
N ASN A 235 -11.22 16.24 14.77
CA ASN A 235 -10.20 15.98 15.79
C ASN A 235 -8.96 15.24 15.25
N TYR A 236 -9.07 14.54 14.11
CA TYR A 236 -7.95 13.80 13.53
C TYR A 236 -6.91 14.74 12.93
N ILE A 237 -7.33 15.79 12.24
CA ILE A 237 -6.40 16.67 11.52
C ILE A 237 -5.45 17.45 12.45
N SER A 238 -5.83 17.64 13.72
CA SER A 238 -5.06 18.43 14.69
C SER A 238 -3.70 17.82 15.08
N GLU A 239 -3.48 16.53 14.82
CA GLU A 239 -2.21 15.83 15.08
C GLU A 239 -1.24 15.87 13.88
N ALA A 240 -1.64 16.45 12.75
CA ALA A 240 -0.80 16.59 11.56
C ALA A 240 -0.02 17.92 11.54
N ASP A 241 1.06 17.97 10.78
CA ASP A 241 1.83 19.19 10.54
C ASP A 241 0.99 20.24 9.80
N ASP A 242 1.32 21.51 10.01
CA ASP A 242 0.56 22.66 9.48
C ASP A 242 0.30 22.57 7.97
N ASP A 243 1.25 22.09 7.18
CA ASP A 243 1.08 21.95 5.73
C ASP A 243 0.02 20.91 5.36
N ILE A 244 -0.07 19.83 6.13
CA ILE A 244 -1.12 18.82 5.96
C ILE A 244 -2.48 19.40 6.37
N GLN A 245 -2.54 20.16 7.47
CA GLN A 245 -3.76 20.82 7.91
C GLN A 245 -4.27 21.84 6.88
N LYS A 246 -3.39 22.67 6.32
CA LYS A 246 -3.71 23.62 5.24
C LYS A 246 -4.24 22.89 4.01
N ALA A 247 -3.54 21.86 3.54
CA ALA A 247 -3.93 21.08 2.36
C ALA A 247 -5.27 20.37 2.57
N TYR A 248 -5.53 19.88 3.78
CA TYR A 248 -6.81 19.29 4.17
C TYR A 248 -7.94 20.30 4.11
N ALA A 249 -7.79 21.46 4.76
CA ALA A 249 -8.79 22.53 4.73
C ALA A 249 -9.07 23.04 3.31
N ASP A 250 -8.04 23.17 2.48
CA ASP A 250 -8.19 23.57 1.09
C ASP A 250 -8.87 22.49 0.24
N THR A 251 -8.66 21.21 0.54
CA THR A 251 -9.33 20.09 -0.13
C THR A 251 -10.81 20.02 0.24
N VAL A 252 -11.16 20.27 1.50
CA VAL A 252 -12.57 20.37 1.94
C VAL A 252 -13.30 21.43 1.11
N LYS A 253 -12.72 22.63 0.94
CA LYS A 253 -13.31 23.68 0.09
C LYS A 253 -13.46 23.25 -1.36
N VAL A 254 -12.46 22.56 -1.91
CA VAL A 254 -12.52 22.05 -3.31
C VAL A 254 -13.66 21.05 -3.48
N LEU A 255 -13.89 20.17 -2.50
CA LEU A 255 -15.01 19.22 -2.53
C LEU A 255 -16.37 19.94 -2.40
N GLU A 256 -16.48 20.97 -1.55
CA GLU A 256 -17.69 21.81 -1.46
C GLU A 256 -17.97 22.54 -2.77
N GLU A 257 -16.96 23.16 -3.38
CA GLU A 257 -17.06 23.85 -4.68
C GLU A 257 -17.43 22.89 -5.82
N ALA A 258 -17.00 21.63 -5.74
CA ALA A 258 -17.41 20.56 -6.65
C ALA A 258 -18.84 20.06 -6.39
N GLY A 259 -19.52 20.54 -5.36
CA GLY A 259 -20.94 20.26 -5.05
C GLY A 259 -21.16 19.07 -4.12
N HIS A 260 -20.13 18.56 -3.46
CA HIS A 260 -20.29 17.56 -2.40
C HIS A 260 -20.81 18.21 -1.12
N THR A 261 -21.50 17.43 -0.29
CA THR A 261 -21.97 17.87 1.02
C THR A 261 -20.98 17.45 2.10
N ILE A 262 -20.43 18.40 2.86
CA ILE A 262 -19.49 18.13 3.94
C ILE A 262 -20.23 17.92 5.26
N ILE A 263 -19.93 16.83 5.95
CA ILE A 263 -20.51 16.48 7.25
C ILE A 263 -19.38 16.38 8.29
N HIS A 264 -19.38 17.28 9.26
CA HIS A 264 -18.39 17.24 10.34
C HIS A 264 -18.71 16.13 11.34
N LYS A 265 -17.70 15.32 11.67
CA LYS A 265 -17.76 14.22 12.62
C LYS A 265 -16.51 14.24 13.51
N ASN A 266 -16.54 13.43 14.56
CA ASN A 266 -15.39 13.17 15.42
C ASN A 266 -15.24 11.66 15.60
N MET A 267 -14.01 11.23 15.88
CA MET A 267 -13.68 9.83 16.19
C MET A 267 -12.88 9.74 17.49
N GLN A 268 -12.78 8.54 18.06
CA GLN A 268 -11.94 8.27 19.22
C GLN A 268 -10.45 8.52 18.93
N ASN A 269 -9.63 8.63 19.97
CA ASN A 269 -8.21 8.97 19.79
C ASN A 269 -7.43 7.85 19.07
N THR A 270 -6.63 8.25 18.07
CA THR A 270 -5.80 7.40 17.18
C THR A 270 -4.81 6.50 17.92
N LYS A 271 -4.45 6.81 19.18
CA LYS A 271 -3.54 5.99 20.00
C LYS A 271 -4.02 4.54 20.16
N TYR A 272 -5.34 4.32 20.19
CA TYR A 272 -5.90 2.97 20.31
C TYR A 272 -5.79 2.22 18.98
N ASP A 273 -5.85 2.90 17.85
CA ASP A 273 -5.64 2.32 16.53
C ASP A 273 -4.20 1.81 16.41
N ILE A 274 -3.22 2.64 16.78
CA ILE A 274 -1.78 2.28 16.76
C ILE A 274 -1.55 1.06 17.65
N ALA A 275 -1.97 1.11 18.91
CA ALA A 275 -1.77 0.00 19.84
C ALA A 275 -2.44 -1.30 19.34
N THR A 276 -3.67 -1.20 18.83
CA THR A 276 -4.43 -2.35 18.34
C THR A 276 -3.76 -2.97 17.12
N TYR A 277 -3.37 -2.15 16.14
CA TYR A 277 -2.68 -2.62 14.94
C TYR A 277 -1.38 -3.33 15.27
N TYR A 278 -0.50 -2.71 16.07
CA TYR A 278 0.81 -3.31 16.36
C TYR A 278 0.71 -4.59 17.20
N ILE A 279 -0.29 -4.74 18.07
CA ILE A 279 -0.51 -6.02 18.76
C ILE A 279 -0.95 -7.10 17.78
N LEU A 280 -1.94 -6.83 16.93
CA LEU A 280 -2.52 -7.84 16.04
C LEU A 280 -1.60 -8.21 14.88
N ALA A 281 -1.04 -7.20 14.20
CA ALA A 281 -0.19 -7.42 13.04
C ALA A 281 1.10 -8.15 13.43
N THR A 282 1.70 -7.84 14.58
CA THR A 282 2.91 -8.55 15.04
C THR A 282 2.63 -9.97 15.50
N ALA A 283 1.49 -10.22 16.16
CA ALA A 283 1.05 -11.58 16.52
C ALA A 283 0.91 -12.47 15.26
N GLU A 284 0.22 -11.98 14.24
CA GLU A 284 0.07 -12.71 12.98
C GLU A 284 1.41 -12.89 12.26
N ALA A 285 2.26 -11.87 12.26
CA ALA A 285 3.58 -11.94 11.64
C ALA A 285 4.49 -12.99 12.29
N ALA A 286 4.50 -13.08 13.62
CA ALA A 286 5.28 -14.08 14.34
C ALA A 286 4.91 -15.51 13.91
N THR A 287 3.61 -15.75 13.65
CA THR A 287 3.11 -17.04 13.15
C THR A 287 3.40 -17.21 11.65
N ASN A 288 3.13 -16.21 10.83
CA ASN A 288 3.29 -16.28 9.37
C ASN A 288 4.75 -16.49 8.97
N LEU A 289 5.68 -15.80 9.64
CA LEU A 289 7.11 -15.86 9.38
C LEU A 289 7.80 -17.06 10.05
N ALA A 290 7.11 -17.87 10.87
CA ALA A 290 7.68 -19.08 11.46
C ALA A 290 8.13 -20.10 10.40
N ARG A 291 7.56 -20.05 9.20
CA ARG A 291 7.90 -20.94 8.07
C ARG A 291 9.29 -20.72 7.48
N TYR A 292 9.91 -19.56 7.72
CA TYR A 292 11.22 -19.22 7.19
C TYR A 292 12.29 -19.76 8.12
N ASP A 293 12.80 -20.92 7.75
CA ASP A 293 13.55 -21.80 8.64
C ASP A 293 14.81 -22.40 7.96
N GLY A 294 15.03 -22.08 6.68
CA GLY A 294 16.16 -22.56 5.87
C GLY A 294 16.10 -24.03 5.47
N ILE A 295 15.03 -24.76 5.83
CA ILE A 295 14.96 -26.20 5.57
C ILE A 295 14.47 -26.49 4.15
N ARG A 296 13.38 -25.83 3.74
CA ARG A 296 12.71 -26.10 2.46
C ARG A 296 13.12 -25.13 1.36
N TYR A 297 13.44 -23.90 1.72
CA TYR A 297 13.76 -22.82 0.78
C TYR A 297 14.38 -21.62 1.51
N GLY A 298 14.91 -20.68 0.72
CA GLY A 298 15.61 -19.49 1.22
C GLY A 298 17.04 -19.79 1.66
N THR A 299 17.64 -18.85 2.37
CA THR A 299 18.96 -18.99 2.96
C THR A 299 18.93 -20.01 4.09
N ARG A 300 20.02 -20.77 4.23
CA ARG A 300 20.23 -21.74 5.30
C ARG A 300 21.63 -21.55 5.87
N GLU A 301 21.70 -21.31 7.16
CA GLU A 301 22.97 -21.28 7.89
C GLU A 301 23.31 -22.67 8.46
N ASP A 302 24.61 -22.93 8.64
CA ASP A 302 25.09 -24.17 9.25
C ASP A 302 25.02 -24.11 10.78
N GLY A 303 24.58 -25.22 11.39
CA GLY A 303 24.53 -25.39 12.84
C GLY A 303 24.91 -26.82 13.23
N THR A 304 25.43 -26.99 14.45
CA THR A 304 25.82 -28.32 14.99
C THR A 304 24.60 -29.21 15.29
N ASN A 305 23.41 -28.61 15.40
CA ASN A 305 22.14 -29.27 15.62
C ASN A 305 20.99 -28.44 15.03
N LEU A 306 19.78 -29.01 15.02
CA LEU A 306 18.60 -28.37 14.43
C LEU A 306 18.23 -27.03 15.09
N SER A 307 18.38 -26.93 16.42
CA SER A 307 18.08 -25.68 17.15
C SER A 307 19.03 -24.56 16.74
N GLU A 308 20.33 -24.87 16.63
CA GLU A 308 21.34 -23.91 16.21
C GLU A 308 21.13 -23.46 14.76
N LEU A 309 20.78 -24.40 13.86
CA LEU A 309 20.44 -24.10 12.47
C LEU A 309 19.29 -23.08 12.40
N TYR A 310 18.19 -23.33 13.12
CA TYR A 310 17.04 -22.41 13.12
C TYR A 310 17.40 -21.05 13.69
N PHE A 311 18.13 -21.04 14.83
CA PHE A 311 18.53 -19.80 15.48
C PHE A 311 19.42 -18.94 14.58
N LYS A 312 20.48 -19.52 14.00
CA LYS A 312 21.40 -18.80 13.11
C LYS A 312 20.70 -18.32 11.85
N THR A 313 20.00 -19.22 11.15
CA THR A 313 19.31 -18.89 9.89
C THR A 313 18.36 -17.71 10.06
N ARG A 314 17.56 -17.70 11.15
CA ARG A 314 16.61 -16.63 11.41
C ARG A 314 17.29 -15.36 11.92
N SER A 315 18.27 -15.47 12.80
CA SER A 315 18.94 -14.31 13.39
C SER A 315 19.80 -13.54 12.39
N GLU A 316 20.43 -14.27 11.47
CA GLU A 316 21.29 -13.72 10.41
C GLU A 316 20.54 -13.40 9.12
N GLY A 317 19.36 -14.01 8.92
CA GLY A 317 18.53 -13.82 7.73
C GLY A 317 17.51 -12.69 7.85
N PHE A 318 16.94 -12.45 9.04
CA PHE A 318 16.01 -11.36 9.28
C PHE A 318 16.70 -10.09 9.78
N GLY A 319 16.30 -8.95 9.26
CA GLY A 319 16.67 -7.63 9.76
C GLY A 319 16.04 -7.30 11.13
N GLU A 320 16.46 -6.18 11.71
CA GLU A 320 16.13 -5.80 13.08
C GLU A 320 14.63 -5.55 13.30
N GLU A 321 13.96 -4.86 12.37
CA GLU A 321 12.52 -4.57 12.53
C GLU A 321 11.66 -5.84 12.45
N VAL A 322 12.02 -6.77 11.55
CA VAL A 322 11.34 -8.07 11.44
C VAL A 322 11.53 -8.89 12.72
N LYS A 323 12.76 -8.94 13.26
CA LYS A 323 13.04 -9.62 14.54
C LYS A 323 12.28 -8.97 15.71
N ARG A 324 12.22 -7.63 15.78
CA ARG A 324 11.46 -6.89 16.79
C ARG A 324 9.98 -7.25 16.76
N ARG A 325 9.37 -7.28 15.58
CA ARG A 325 7.96 -7.64 15.40
C ARG A 325 7.69 -9.11 15.73
N ILE A 326 8.58 -10.04 15.36
CA ILE A 326 8.46 -11.46 15.74
C ILE A 326 8.54 -11.62 17.27
N LEU A 327 9.46 -10.92 17.94
CA LEU A 327 9.59 -10.95 19.40
C LEU A 327 8.30 -10.48 20.08
N LEU A 328 7.79 -9.31 19.67
CA LEU A 328 6.54 -8.76 20.21
C LEU A 328 5.36 -9.70 19.96
N GLY A 329 5.24 -10.23 18.74
CA GLY A 329 4.18 -11.15 18.36
C GLY A 329 4.17 -12.43 19.20
N ASN A 330 5.34 -13.04 19.40
CA ASN A 330 5.47 -14.22 20.27
C ASN A 330 5.11 -13.89 21.73
N PHE A 331 5.47 -12.69 22.22
CA PHE A 331 5.11 -12.26 23.57
C PHE A 331 3.60 -12.11 23.74
N VAL A 332 2.92 -11.37 22.85
CA VAL A 332 1.48 -11.12 22.98
C VAL A 332 0.62 -12.36 22.75
N LEU A 333 1.16 -13.40 22.09
CA LEU A 333 0.52 -14.71 21.93
C LEU A 333 0.85 -15.70 23.05
N SER A 334 1.80 -15.39 23.93
CA SER A 334 2.25 -16.32 24.97
C SER A 334 1.19 -16.55 26.05
N SER A 335 1.24 -17.75 26.65
CA SER A 335 0.36 -18.11 27.77
C SER A 335 0.49 -17.11 28.92
N GLY A 336 -0.64 -16.64 29.43
CA GLY A 336 -0.72 -15.61 30.48
C GLY A 336 -0.83 -14.17 29.95
N TYR A 337 -0.43 -13.92 28.70
CA TYR A 337 -0.51 -12.59 28.06
C TYR A 337 -1.54 -12.52 26.93
N TYR A 338 -1.93 -13.66 26.34
CA TYR A 338 -2.89 -13.74 25.25
C TYR A 338 -4.19 -12.93 25.48
N ASP A 339 -4.84 -13.14 26.63
CA ASP A 339 -6.11 -12.47 26.94
C ASP A 339 -5.94 -10.96 27.13
N ALA A 340 -4.83 -10.56 27.76
CA ALA A 340 -4.55 -9.18 28.11
C ALA A 340 -4.14 -8.34 26.89
N TYR A 341 -3.49 -8.95 25.89
CA TYR A 341 -2.98 -8.27 24.71
C TYR A 341 -3.78 -8.64 23.46
N TYR A 342 -3.61 -9.87 22.94
CA TYR A 342 -4.18 -10.25 21.65
C TYR A 342 -5.71 -10.25 21.64
N LEU A 343 -6.36 -10.91 22.61
CA LEU A 343 -7.83 -10.92 22.69
C LEU A 343 -8.39 -9.52 22.97
N LYS A 344 -7.69 -8.72 23.79
CA LYS A 344 -8.09 -7.34 24.05
C LYS A 344 -8.02 -6.49 22.78
N ALA A 345 -6.95 -6.60 22.01
CA ALA A 345 -6.81 -5.89 20.74
C ALA A 345 -7.87 -6.33 19.72
N GLN A 346 -8.20 -7.61 19.62
CA GLN A 346 -9.32 -8.08 18.78
C GLN A 346 -10.66 -7.44 19.15
N LYS A 347 -10.92 -7.23 20.45
CA LYS A 347 -12.13 -6.51 20.92
C LYS A 347 -12.09 -5.03 20.54
N VAL A 348 -10.93 -4.37 20.65
CA VAL A 348 -10.79 -2.95 20.26
C VAL A 348 -10.92 -2.79 18.74
N ARG A 349 -10.40 -3.73 17.94
CA ARG A 349 -10.63 -3.76 16.48
C ARG A 349 -12.11 -3.76 16.12
N HIS A 350 -12.94 -4.47 16.89
CA HIS A 350 -14.39 -4.44 16.71
C HIS A 350 -14.98 -3.05 16.98
N LEU A 351 -14.56 -2.39 18.07
CA LEU A 351 -15.01 -1.03 18.40
C LEU A 351 -14.62 -0.01 17.32
N ILE A 352 -13.41 -0.12 16.75
CA ILE A 352 -12.95 0.72 15.65
C ILE A 352 -13.85 0.53 14.42
N ARG A 353 -14.19 -0.73 14.09
CA ARG A 353 -15.10 -1.02 12.98
C ARG A 353 -16.51 -0.47 13.22
N ASP A 354 -17.03 -0.61 14.42
CA ASP A 354 -18.36 -0.10 14.78
C ASP A 354 -18.43 1.42 14.69
N GLU A 355 -17.35 2.12 15.03
CA GLU A 355 -17.24 3.57 14.89
C GLU A 355 -17.29 4.01 13.41
N PHE A 356 -16.51 3.37 12.53
CA PHE A 356 -16.61 3.64 11.09
C PHE A 356 -18.02 3.37 10.55
N ASN A 357 -18.63 2.25 10.93
CA ASN A 357 -20.00 1.92 10.52
C ASN A 357 -21.00 2.97 10.99
N ALA A 358 -20.83 3.51 12.20
CA ALA A 358 -21.68 4.56 12.73
C ALA A 358 -21.58 5.86 11.89
N ILE A 359 -20.39 6.21 11.40
CA ILE A 359 -20.18 7.36 10.52
C ILE A 359 -20.84 7.12 9.15
N PHE A 360 -20.62 5.96 8.54
CA PHE A 360 -21.18 5.60 7.23
C PHE A 360 -22.72 5.50 7.20
N ASN A 361 -23.40 5.52 8.36
CA ASN A 361 -24.87 5.67 8.38
C ASN A 361 -25.33 7.03 7.83
N ASP A 362 -24.47 8.06 7.89
CA ASP A 362 -24.83 9.43 7.52
C ASP A 362 -24.13 9.93 6.25
N VAL A 363 -23.08 9.25 5.79
CA VAL A 363 -22.18 9.70 4.72
C VAL A 363 -21.82 8.59 3.74
N ASP A 364 -21.40 8.98 2.54
CA ASP A 364 -20.95 8.07 1.48
C ASP A 364 -19.42 7.82 1.57
N LEU A 365 -18.65 8.84 1.95
CA LEU A 365 -17.19 8.78 2.06
C LEU A 365 -16.70 9.48 3.33
N ILE A 366 -15.46 9.17 3.73
CA ILE A 366 -14.73 9.90 4.76
C ILE A 366 -13.44 10.46 4.14
N LEU A 367 -13.17 11.75 4.32
CA LEU A 367 -11.90 12.39 3.96
C LEU A 367 -10.94 12.36 5.15
N SER A 368 -9.72 11.87 4.94
CA SER A 368 -8.68 11.80 5.97
C SER A 368 -7.31 12.18 5.41
N PRO A 369 -6.38 12.71 6.22
CA PRO A 369 -4.96 12.66 5.92
C PRO A 369 -4.50 11.24 5.66
N VAL A 370 -3.39 11.09 4.93
CA VAL A 370 -2.71 9.80 4.77
C VAL A 370 -1.57 9.65 5.79
N ALA A 371 -0.85 10.73 6.04
CA ALA A 371 0.29 10.77 6.95
C ALA A 371 0.27 12.10 7.74
N PRO A 372 0.90 12.16 8.93
CA PRO A 372 0.96 13.38 9.73
C PRO A 372 1.88 14.44 9.17
N SER A 373 2.82 14.07 8.31
CA SER A 373 3.81 14.98 7.72
C SER A 373 4.05 14.62 6.26
N VAL A 374 4.82 15.45 5.55
CA VAL A 374 5.42 15.06 4.27
C VAL A 374 6.52 14.01 4.48
N ALA A 375 6.96 13.39 3.39
CA ALA A 375 8.00 12.35 3.43
C ALA A 375 9.20 12.79 4.30
N PRO A 376 9.54 12.03 5.37
CA PRO A 376 10.69 12.33 6.21
C PRO A 376 12.01 12.20 5.46
N LYS A 377 13.08 12.74 6.05
CA LYS A 377 14.44 12.51 5.55
C LYS A 377 14.87 11.07 5.83
N ILE A 378 15.67 10.51 4.94
CA ILE A 378 16.31 9.21 5.14
C ILE A 378 17.15 9.27 6.42
N GLY A 379 17.02 8.25 7.28
CA GLY A 379 17.69 8.14 8.57
C GLY A 379 17.15 9.06 9.67
N SER A 380 16.05 9.78 9.44
CA SER A 380 15.47 10.68 10.46
C SER A 380 14.72 9.94 11.57
N THR A 381 14.27 8.72 11.32
CA THR A 381 13.53 7.92 12.29
C THR A 381 14.48 7.16 13.20
N SER A 382 14.71 7.69 14.40
CA SER A 382 15.57 7.06 15.41
C SER A 382 14.79 6.24 16.45
N ASP A 383 13.50 6.55 16.63
CA ASP A 383 12.57 5.83 17.51
C ASP A 383 11.56 5.05 16.65
N PRO A 384 11.44 3.71 16.82
CA PRO A 384 10.39 2.92 16.18
C PRO A 384 8.98 3.49 16.37
N LEU A 385 8.69 4.13 17.51
CA LEU A 385 7.38 4.75 17.75
C LEU A 385 7.11 5.95 16.83
N GLU A 386 8.14 6.70 16.42
CA GLU A 386 7.99 7.78 15.44
C GLU A 386 7.63 7.21 14.06
N MET A 387 8.26 6.10 13.66
CA MET A 387 7.87 5.38 12.43
C MET A 387 6.40 4.96 12.50
N TYR A 388 5.97 4.42 13.64
CA TYR A 388 4.61 3.90 13.82
C TYR A 388 3.55 5.00 13.78
N LYS A 389 3.90 6.22 14.19
CA LYS A 389 3.03 7.41 14.05
C LYS A 389 2.82 7.82 12.59
N SER A 390 3.74 7.50 11.68
CA SER A 390 3.57 7.82 10.26
C SER A 390 2.35 7.14 9.63
N ASP A 391 1.87 6.05 10.23
CA ASP A 391 0.73 5.26 9.73
C ASP A 391 -0.57 5.56 10.51
N MET A 392 -0.59 6.57 11.38
CA MET A 392 -1.71 6.79 12.32
C MET A 392 -3.07 6.98 11.62
N TYR A 393 -3.09 7.55 10.41
CA TYR A 393 -4.32 7.79 9.66
C TYR A 393 -4.69 6.65 8.71
N THR A 394 -3.86 5.62 8.60
CA THR A 394 -4.08 4.53 7.63
C THR A 394 -4.45 3.21 8.29
N ILE A 395 -3.93 2.91 9.49
CA ILE A 395 -4.09 1.63 10.18
C ILE A 395 -5.54 1.29 10.56
N ALA A 396 -6.33 2.28 10.97
CA ALA A 396 -7.72 2.09 11.40
C ALA A 396 -8.58 1.54 10.25
N ILE A 397 -8.24 1.92 9.02
CA ILE A 397 -8.90 1.50 7.78
C ILE A 397 -8.63 0.00 7.51
N ASN A 398 -7.41 -0.49 7.77
CA ASN A 398 -7.09 -1.92 7.67
C ASN A 398 -7.75 -2.72 8.81
N LEU A 399 -7.76 -2.17 10.03
CA LEU A 399 -8.47 -2.76 11.17
C LEU A 399 -9.95 -2.96 10.87
N ALA A 400 -10.59 -1.98 10.23
CA ALA A 400 -11.99 -2.04 9.82
C ALA A 400 -12.23 -2.80 8.49
N GLY A 401 -11.19 -3.11 7.71
CA GLY A 401 -11.29 -3.82 6.43
C GLY A 401 -11.81 -2.99 5.26
N LEU A 402 -11.81 -1.66 5.38
CA LEU A 402 -12.44 -0.70 4.45
C LEU A 402 -11.59 -0.40 3.21
N PRO A 403 -12.17 -0.08 2.04
CA PRO A 403 -11.42 0.43 0.90
C PRO A 403 -11.01 1.91 1.11
N ALA A 404 -9.84 2.30 0.61
CA ALA A 404 -9.38 3.69 0.64
C ALA A 404 -8.41 4.01 -0.50
N LEU A 405 -8.58 5.18 -1.11
CA LEU A 405 -7.75 5.69 -2.21
C LEU A 405 -7.02 6.97 -1.77
N SER A 406 -5.69 6.94 -1.84
CA SER A 406 -4.81 8.10 -1.66
C SER A 406 -4.51 8.74 -3.01
N LEU A 407 -4.61 10.06 -3.10
CA LEU A 407 -4.26 10.85 -4.29
C LEU A 407 -3.59 12.18 -3.88
N PRO A 408 -2.70 12.74 -4.73
CA PRO A 408 -2.04 14.00 -4.45
C PRO A 408 -3.04 15.16 -4.46
N VAL A 409 -2.97 16.02 -3.44
CA VAL A 409 -3.84 17.22 -3.33
C VAL A 409 -3.07 18.53 -3.34
N GLY A 410 -1.75 18.48 -3.15
CA GLY A 410 -0.91 19.67 -3.07
C GLY A 410 0.54 19.35 -2.80
N LYS A 411 1.28 20.39 -2.41
CA LYS A 411 2.68 20.31 -2.01
C LYS A 411 2.88 21.12 -0.73
N SER A 412 3.84 20.72 0.10
CA SER A 412 4.30 21.50 1.24
C SER A 412 5.07 22.74 0.81
N ASP A 413 5.42 23.59 1.78
CA ASP A 413 6.27 24.76 1.56
C ASP A 413 7.67 24.37 1.05
N GLU A 414 8.14 23.15 1.37
CA GLU A 414 9.38 22.57 0.86
C GLU A 414 9.25 21.90 -0.52
N GLY A 415 8.07 21.94 -1.14
CA GLY A 415 7.80 21.36 -2.45
C GLY A 415 7.56 19.85 -2.46
N MET A 416 7.46 19.21 -1.29
CA MET A 416 7.19 17.77 -1.15
C MET A 416 5.71 17.48 -1.39
N PRO A 417 5.36 16.34 -2.02
CA PRO A 417 3.96 15.98 -2.24
C PRO A 417 3.17 15.83 -0.93
N ILE A 418 1.90 16.23 -0.97
CA ILE A 418 0.91 15.97 0.07
C ILE A 418 -0.24 15.18 -0.55
N GLY A 419 -0.52 14.00 0.02
CA GLY A 419 -1.68 13.18 -0.33
C GLY A 419 -2.73 13.16 0.78
N LEU A 420 -3.99 13.12 0.36
CA LEU A 420 -5.14 12.81 1.22
C LEU A 420 -5.82 11.55 0.69
N GLN A 421 -6.69 10.95 1.51
CA GLN A 421 -7.42 9.74 1.14
C GLN A 421 -8.93 9.90 1.32
N LEU A 422 -9.67 9.27 0.41
CA LEU A 422 -11.10 9.02 0.52
C LEU A 422 -11.31 7.56 0.89
N ILE A 423 -12.09 7.35 1.95
CA ILE A 423 -12.39 6.04 2.54
C ILE A 423 -13.86 5.73 2.24
N GLY A 424 -14.12 4.53 1.71
CA GLY A 424 -15.47 4.07 1.40
C GLY A 424 -15.94 2.99 2.36
N GLN A 425 -17.21 2.61 2.20
CA GLN A 425 -17.79 1.48 2.91
C GLN A 425 -17.26 0.15 2.34
N VAL A 426 -17.32 -0.91 3.15
CA VAL A 426 -16.96 -2.28 2.74
C VAL A 426 -17.69 -2.65 1.44
N PHE A 427 -16.92 -3.05 0.41
CA PHE A 427 -17.37 -3.40 -0.94
C PHE A 427 -18.01 -2.28 -1.77
N ASP A 428 -17.83 -1.01 -1.36
CA ASP A 428 -18.25 0.16 -2.14
C ASP A 428 -17.04 0.89 -2.76
N GLU A 429 -16.20 0.13 -3.48
CA GLU A 429 -15.08 0.71 -4.20
C GLU A 429 -15.52 1.74 -5.26
N GLN A 430 -16.69 1.54 -5.88
CA GLN A 430 -17.22 2.47 -6.90
C GLN A 430 -17.37 3.89 -6.37
N THR A 431 -17.98 4.06 -5.19
CA THR A 431 -18.12 5.38 -4.57
C THR A 431 -16.77 6.01 -4.24
N VAL A 432 -15.77 5.22 -3.83
CA VAL A 432 -14.41 5.73 -3.60
C VAL A 432 -13.82 6.27 -4.90
N PHE A 433 -13.88 5.50 -5.99
CA PHE A 433 -13.34 5.93 -7.27
C PHE A 433 -14.08 7.13 -7.86
N ASP A 434 -15.41 7.19 -7.78
CA ASP A 434 -16.21 8.34 -8.21
C ASP A 434 -15.79 9.62 -7.48
N GLY A 435 -15.72 9.57 -6.14
CA GLY A 435 -15.32 10.70 -5.31
C GLY A 435 -13.87 11.13 -5.54
N SER A 436 -12.96 10.16 -5.68
CA SER A 436 -11.55 10.43 -5.97
C SER A 436 -11.35 11.04 -7.35
N LEU A 437 -12.08 10.59 -8.37
CA LEU A 437 -11.99 11.16 -9.71
C LEU A 437 -12.57 12.58 -9.74
N SER A 438 -13.69 12.81 -9.05
CA SER A 438 -14.27 14.15 -8.89
C SER A 438 -13.25 15.12 -8.27
N LEU A 439 -12.58 14.69 -7.19
CA LEU A 439 -11.53 15.48 -6.54
C LEU A 439 -10.32 15.72 -7.46
N GLU A 440 -9.83 14.69 -8.14
CA GLU A 440 -8.70 14.81 -9.08
C GLU A 440 -8.98 15.87 -10.17
N ILE A 441 -10.18 15.85 -10.75
CA ILE A 441 -10.63 16.82 -11.77
C ILE A 441 -10.75 18.23 -11.17
N ALA A 442 -11.35 18.36 -9.99
CA ALA A 442 -11.53 19.65 -9.33
C ALA A 442 -10.19 20.32 -9.00
N LEU A 443 -9.20 19.55 -8.54
CA LEU A 443 -7.84 20.02 -8.29
C LEU A 443 -7.13 20.47 -9.57
N LYS A 444 -7.23 19.69 -10.65
CA LYS A 444 -6.68 20.07 -11.98
C LYS A 444 -7.29 21.38 -12.48
N ASN A 445 -8.60 21.55 -12.35
CA ASN A 445 -9.29 22.78 -12.72
C ASN A 445 -8.84 24.00 -11.89
N LYS A 446 -8.59 23.82 -10.59
CA LYS A 446 -8.10 24.87 -9.70
C LYS A 446 -6.67 25.32 -10.06
N LEU A 447 -5.80 24.38 -10.44
CA LEU A 447 -4.44 24.69 -10.90
C LEU A 447 -4.47 25.51 -12.20
N ASN A 448 -5.25 25.08 -13.19
CA ASN A 448 -5.39 25.79 -14.47
C ASN A 448 -5.95 27.22 -14.34
N LYS A 449 -6.73 27.50 -13.29
CA LYS A 449 -7.24 28.85 -12.98
C LYS A 449 -6.22 29.76 -12.29
N LYS A 450 -5.16 29.22 -11.69
CA LYS A 450 -4.08 30.02 -11.07
C LYS A 450 -3.02 30.46 -12.10
N ASP A 451 -2.91 29.75 -13.20
CA ASP A 451 -1.95 30.03 -14.29
C ASP A 451 -2.51 30.97 -15.39
N ASN A 452 -3.79 31.36 -15.28
CA ASN A 452 -4.47 32.37 -16.11
C ASN A 452 -4.81 33.60 -15.26
#